data_AF-A0A847Y499-F1
#
_entry.id   AF-A0A847Y499-F1
#
_cell.length_a   1.000
_cell.length_b   1.000
_cell.length_c   1.000
_cell.angle_alpha   90.00
_cell.angle_beta   90.00
_cell.angle_gamma   90.00
#
_symmetry.space_group_name_H-M   'P 1'
#
loop_
_entity.id
_entity.type
_entity.pdbx_description
1 polymer ?
#
loop_
_entity_poly.entity_id
_entity_poly.type
_entity_poly.pdbx_seq_one_letter_code
_entity_poly.pdbx_strand_id
1 'polypeptide(L)'
;MLKKIVLAFFLYLSFASFSAVSAGYACNVYCGWVPSGCNTGLSCYAAYGYVCRSPSCPLETDCTCNKTCNSTCASNAGCASGYCDPTTHKCRSSTCPLETDCTCSKPCNSTCYSNAGCASNYCLISANKCRNLSCSGETDCTCKPPNCTNITGPAVVLNGDSVDYSSTFVNPPTTPAPGNGTVSSTTFVIYGPSPNGCATKVLNQTDSRGAGTYTYNWTASTNGTYTAYCGAKSSLDVECMGSCASSYPAPTPWTCTGPKATLNITVTDPQPWFKIKNSSLYKSGGTDFIMAATVKKFTDADADDDTNRNIIIGESGVATTDQTYTLGPSYNPADISAHKWKNESYTITQTLIGSFLDYIKARKKYETITGLGANIKSDKVNLINGPLDIVNSDLNGSPNSFVLVVSGDVNINENLNTGATPKSVAIISTGTITFKDQVTQAGGIFIGKNMTIEARTPTDDNGIKIKGNLISENAITNNRTRTDNTRPSLFIVLDPKMYIDTLPYLSVSKYDWRQLQ
;
A
#
# COMPACT_ATOMS: atom_id res chain seq x y z
N MET A 1 -20.15 40.30 -8.13
CA MET A 1 -19.21 40.98 -7.22
C MET A 1 -18.08 40.03 -6.89
N LEU A 2 -16.86 40.40 -7.29
CA LEU A 2 -15.60 39.69 -7.09
C LEU A 2 -15.18 39.62 -5.61
N LYS A 3 -14.47 38.54 -5.26
CA LYS A 3 -13.28 38.48 -4.36
C LYS A 3 -12.74 37.03 -4.42
N LYS A 4 -11.78 36.65 -5.27
CA LYS A 4 -10.31 36.83 -5.20
C LYS A 4 -9.69 36.57 -3.81
N ILE A 5 -9.11 35.38 -3.64
CA ILE A 5 -8.02 35.03 -2.71
C ILE A 5 -7.08 34.13 -3.55
N VAL A 6 -6.07 34.70 -4.21
CA VAL A 6 -4.65 34.84 -3.80
C VAL A 6 -3.94 33.51 -3.58
N LEU A 7 -3.13 33.20 -4.60
CA LEU A 7 -2.06 32.21 -4.70
C LEU A 7 -0.86 32.63 -3.82
N ALA A 8 -0.22 31.69 -3.13
CA ALA A 8 1.13 31.89 -2.59
C ALA A 8 1.98 30.63 -2.78
N PHE A 9 2.94 30.76 -3.69
CA PHE A 9 4.09 29.89 -3.91
C PHE A 9 5.25 30.45 -3.08
N PHE A 10 5.98 29.62 -2.33
CA PHE A 10 7.37 29.93 -1.95
C PHE A 10 8.21 28.66 -1.88
N LEU A 11 9.30 28.69 -2.65
CA LEU A 11 10.46 27.82 -2.64
C LEU A 11 11.59 28.67 -2.02
N TYR A 12 12.41 28.14 -1.10
CA TYR A 12 13.90 28.28 -1.07
C TYR A 12 14.56 27.72 0.21
N LEU A 13 15.55 26.85 -0.04
CA LEU A 13 16.89 26.64 0.57
C LEU A 13 17.15 26.66 2.10
N SER A 14 17.60 25.48 2.57
CA SER A 14 18.86 25.12 3.28
C SER A 14 19.51 26.06 4.32
N PHE A 15 19.84 25.49 5.48
CA PHE A 15 21.21 25.49 6.05
C PHE A 15 21.45 24.24 6.93
N ALA A 16 22.68 23.73 6.88
CA ALA A 16 23.17 22.52 7.55
C ALA A 16 23.86 22.83 8.89
N SER A 17 24.00 21.82 9.74
CA SER A 17 25.09 21.72 10.72
C SER A 17 25.44 20.26 11.04
N PHE A 18 26.76 20.00 11.06
CA PHE A 18 27.52 18.77 11.39
C PHE A 18 27.31 18.30 12.85
N SER A 19 27.67 17.11 13.35
CA SER A 19 28.89 16.25 13.25
C SER A 19 28.54 14.86 13.85
N ALA A 20 29.19 13.72 13.59
CA ALA A 20 30.63 13.44 13.67
C ALA A 20 31.03 12.19 12.85
N VAL A 21 32.26 12.19 12.30
CA VAL A 21 32.93 11.03 11.71
C VAL A 21 34.33 10.94 12.32
N SER A 22 34.78 9.71 12.52
CA SER A 22 36.02 9.29 13.17
C SER A 22 37.30 9.73 12.43
N ALA A 23 38.40 9.71 13.19
CA ALA A 23 39.71 10.25 12.85
C ALA A 23 40.36 9.65 11.58
N GLY A 24 40.74 10.54 10.67
CA GLY A 24 41.77 10.33 9.65
C GLY A 24 42.82 11.44 9.76
N TYR A 25 44.09 11.11 9.53
CA TYR A 25 45.20 12.07 9.59
C TYR A 25 45.09 13.05 8.41
N ALA A 26 44.82 14.33 8.69
CA ALA A 26 44.79 15.39 7.69
C ALA A 26 46.15 16.10 7.62
N CYS A 27 46.79 16.09 6.46
CA CYS A 27 47.90 16.99 6.16
C CYS A 27 47.36 18.35 5.68
N ASN A 28 48.14 19.41 5.85
CA ASN A 28 47.76 20.81 5.66
C ASN A 28 46.93 21.46 6.80
N VAL A 29 47.24 21.11 8.05
CA VAL A 29 46.73 21.87 9.21
C VAL A 29 47.61 23.11 9.42
N TYR A 30 46.96 24.26 9.59
CA TYR A 30 47.64 25.53 9.89
C TYR A 30 48.25 25.48 11.30
N CYS A 31 49.56 25.66 11.41
CA CYS A 31 50.30 25.62 12.68
C CYS A 31 50.49 27.00 13.32
N GLY A 32 50.12 28.08 12.64
CA GLY A 32 50.33 29.44 13.15
C GLY A 32 51.81 29.82 13.32
N TRP A 33 52.07 30.97 13.93
CA TRP A 33 53.42 31.52 14.10
C TRP A 33 54.27 30.81 15.18
N VAL A 34 53.77 29.72 15.76
CA VAL A 34 54.43 28.99 16.86
C VAL A 34 54.70 27.54 16.41
N PRO A 35 55.96 27.04 16.42
CA PRO A 35 56.34 25.79 15.76
C PRO A 35 55.71 24.48 16.31
N SER A 36 54.97 24.53 17.42
CA SER A 36 54.54 23.35 18.17
C SER A 36 53.13 22.82 17.84
N GLY A 37 52.46 23.37 16.81
CA GLY A 37 51.07 23.00 16.46
C GLY A 37 50.89 21.74 15.61
N CYS A 38 51.97 21.05 15.23
CA CYS A 38 51.90 19.90 14.32
C CYS A 38 51.83 18.56 15.05
N ASN A 39 51.04 17.63 14.50
CA ASN A 39 51.05 16.23 14.95
C ASN A 39 52.45 15.60 14.79
N THR A 40 52.75 14.65 15.67
CA THR A 40 54.05 13.95 15.73
C THR A 40 54.44 13.39 14.35
N GLY A 41 55.62 13.79 13.85
CA GLY A 41 56.14 13.40 12.53
C GLY A 41 56.03 14.46 11.43
N LEU A 42 55.38 15.60 11.70
CA LEU A 42 55.30 16.75 10.78
C LEU A 42 56.07 17.95 11.33
N SER A 43 56.48 18.87 10.46
CA SER A 43 57.14 20.14 10.81
C SER A 43 56.39 21.32 10.19
N CYS A 44 56.38 22.46 10.89
CA CYS A 44 55.71 23.68 10.45
C CYS A 44 56.61 24.47 9.49
N TYR A 45 56.14 24.75 8.27
CA TYR A 45 56.91 25.48 7.26
C TYR A 45 56.34 26.88 7.01
N ALA A 46 57.08 27.92 7.42
CA ALA A 46 56.68 29.32 7.27
C ALA A 46 56.62 29.77 5.80
N ALA A 47 57.52 29.26 4.94
CA ALA A 47 57.59 29.59 3.53
C ALA A 47 56.33 29.23 2.72
N TYR A 48 55.46 28.38 3.28
CA TYR A 48 54.25 27.88 2.63
C TYR A 48 52.98 28.19 3.45
N GLY A 49 52.99 29.31 4.17
CA GLY A 49 51.80 29.80 4.88
C GLY A 49 51.60 29.17 6.26
N TYR A 50 52.67 28.76 6.96
CA TYR A 50 52.61 28.16 8.30
C TYR A 50 51.73 26.91 8.36
N VAL A 51 52.13 25.90 7.59
CA VAL A 51 51.37 24.65 7.44
C VAL A 51 52.23 23.45 7.83
N CYS A 52 51.64 22.47 8.52
CA CYS A 52 52.29 21.22 8.91
C CYS A 52 52.50 20.30 7.71
N ARG A 53 53.76 19.97 7.41
CA ARG A 53 54.17 19.08 6.31
C ARG A 53 55.22 18.06 6.74
N SER A 54 55.37 16.99 5.96
CA SER A 54 56.43 16.00 6.21
C SER A 54 57.81 16.63 5.95
N PRO A 55 58.78 16.50 6.89
CA PRO A 55 60.10 17.08 6.70
C PRO A 55 60.91 16.44 5.56
N SER A 56 60.55 15.24 5.12
CA SER A 56 61.22 14.57 4.01
C SER A 56 60.80 15.09 2.63
N CYS A 57 59.61 15.70 2.49
CA CYS A 57 59.00 16.08 1.21
C CYS A 57 58.16 17.37 1.34
N PRO A 58 58.78 18.54 1.61
CA PRO A 58 58.06 19.76 2.01
C PRO A 58 57.20 20.40 0.90
N LEU A 59 57.33 19.96 -0.35
CA LEU A 59 56.59 20.49 -1.50
C LEU A 59 55.32 19.69 -1.82
N GLU A 60 55.20 18.46 -1.35
CA GLU A 60 54.07 17.58 -1.67
C GLU A 60 52.88 17.82 -0.72
N THR A 61 51.67 17.63 -1.23
CA THR A 61 50.41 17.94 -0.52
C THR A 61 49.69 16.71 0.01
N ASP A 62 50.04 15.53 -0.49
CA ASP A 62 49.62 14.21 -0.04
C ASP A 62 50.76 13.57 0.76
N CYS A 63 50.46 13.11 1.98
CA CYS A 63 51.48 12.61 2.91
C CYS A 63 51.94 11.18 2.60
N THR A 64 52.29 10.93 1.34
CA THR A 64 52.80 9.65 0.83
C THR A 64 54.06 9.90 0.02
N CYS A 65 55.20 9.89 0.70
CA CYS A 65 56.48 10.03 0.01
C CYS A 65 57.10 8.65 -0.22
N ASN A 66 57.12 8.19 -1.48
CA ASN A 66 57.82 6.97 -1.91
C ASN A 66 59.02 7.39 -2.77
N LYS A 67 60.25 7.21 -2.26
CA LYS A 67 61.47 7.47 -3.04
C LYS A 67 61.73 6.31 -3.99
N THR A 68 61.87 6.59 -5.29
CA THR A 68 62.39 5.62 -6.29
C THR A 68 63.61 6.11 -7.04
N CYS A 69 64.37 5.11 -7.50
CA CYS A 69 65.63 5.07 -8.24
C CYS A 69 65.97 6.26 -9.15
N ASN A 70 67.07 6.96 -8.83
CA ASN A 70 67.97 7.64 -9.79
C ASN A 70 69.28 8.09 -9.09
N SER A 71 69.73 7.37 -8.07
CA SER A 71 70.97 7.70 -7.36
C SER A 71 72.19 7.27 -8.18
N THR A 72 73.14 8.18 -8.34
CA THR A 72 74.45 7.90 -8.95
C THR A 72 75.20 6.84 -8.15
N CYS A 73 75.74 5.82 -8.84
CA CYS A 73 76.54 4.75 -8.25
C CYS A 73 78.00 4.86 -8.69
N ALA A 74 78.92 4.73 -7.74
CA ALA A 74 80.37 4.64 -8.02
C ALA A 74 80.84 3.19 -8.20
N SER A 75 80.05 2.21 -7.71
CA SER A 75 80.32 0.78 -7.82
C SER A 75 79.04 -0.03 -7.58
N ASN A 76 79.06 -1.33 -7.89
CA ASN A 76 77.91 -2.24 -7.73
C ASN A 76 77.39 -2.32 -6.28
N ALA A 77 78.23 -2.00 -5.28
CA ALA A 77 77.83 -2.00 -3.87
C ALA A 77 76.80 -0.89 -3.52
N GLY A 78 76.64 0.12 -4.38
CA GLY A 78 75.67 1.21 -4.19
C GLY A 78 74.25 0.91 -4.72
N CYS A 79 74.02 -0.27 -5.30
CA CYS A 79 72.75 -0.64 -5.93
C CYS A 79 72.03 -1.71 -5.10
N ALA A 80 70.84 -1.39 -4.57
CA ALA A 80 70.07 -2.30 -3.71
C ALA A 80 69.70 -3.64 -4.40
N SER A 81 69.60 -3.65 -5.72
CA SER A 81 69.54 -4.85 -6.55
C SER A 81 70.01 -4.51 -7.97
N GLY A 82 71.04 -5.21 -8.47
CA GLY A 82 71.57 -5.04 -9.83
C GLY A 82 73.06 -4.67 -9.90
N TYR A 83 73.51 -4.21 -11.07
CA TYR A 83 74.88 -3.74 -11.33
C TYR A 83 74.89 -2.25 -11.70
N CYS A 84 75.98 -1.57 -11.41
CA CYS A 84 76.21 -0.19 -11.80
C CYS A 84 76.72 -0.17 -13.25
N ASP A 85 76.00 0.49 -14.15
CA ASP A 85 76.43 0.68 -15.53
C ASP A 85 77.67 1.59 -15.56
N PRO A 86 78.84 1.09 -16.02
CA PRO A 86 80.10 1.82 -15.96
C PRO A 86 80.13 3.06 -16.89
N THR A 87 79.18 3.16 -17.81
CA THR A 87 79.07 4.26 -18.78
C THR A 87 78.17 5.39 -18.30
N THR A 88 77.14 5.07 -17.50
CA THR A 88 76.12 6.04 -17.07
C THR A 88 76.11 6.30 -15.56
N HIS A 89 76.86 5.52 -14.79
CA HIS A 89 76.91 5.57 -13.32
C HIS A 89 75.52 5.44 -12.67
N LYS A 90 74.65 4.61 -13.26
CA LYS A 90 73.31 4.31 -12.73
C LYS A 90 73.13 2.81 -12.47
N CYS A 91 72.36 2.48 -11.43
CA CYS A 91 72.02 1.11 -11.10
C CYS A 91 71.05 0.50 -12.13
N ARG A 92 71.38 -0.68 -12.70
CA ARG A 92 70.58 -1.43 -13.67
C ARG A 92 70.31 -2.87 -13.21
N SER A 93 69.15 -3.42 -13.58
CA SER A 93 68.77 -4.82 -13.31
C SER A 93 69.39 -5.81 -14.32
N SER A 94 69.76 -7.01 -13.86
CA SER A 94 70.31 -8.09 -14.71
C SER A 94 69.26 -8.81 -15.58
N THR A 95 67.96 -8.60 -15.33
CA THR A 95 66.86 -9.24 -16.07
C THR A 95 66.29 -8.40 -17.22
N CYS A 96 66.68 -7.12 -17.35
CA CYS A 96 66.25 -6.22 -18.42
C CYS A 96 67.39 -5.25 -18.80
N PRO A 97 68.40 -5.68 -19.58
CA PRO A 97 69.62 -4.92 -19.80
C PRO A 97 69.46 -3.66 -20.68
N LEU A 98 68.34 -3.52 -21.40
CA LEU A 98 68.13 -2.44 -22.39
C LEU A 98 67.03 -1.44 -22.04
N GLU A 99 66.31 -1.60 -20.93
CA GLU A 99 65.27 -0.65 -20.53
C GLU A 99 65.83 0.34 -19.50
N THR A 100 65.72 1.64 -19.81
CA THR A 100 66.08 2.74 -18.90
C THR A 100 65.10 2.93 -17.75
N ASP A 101 64.00 2.18 -17.73
CA ASP A 101 62.99 2.18 -16.68
C ASP A 101 62.82 0.76 -16.12
N CYS A 102 63.39 0.49 -14.95
CA CYS A 102 63.08 -0.71 -14.17
C CYS A 102 61.74 -0.54 -13.43
N THR A 103 60.69 -0.30 -14.20
CA THR A 103 59.31 -0.50 -13.78
C THR A 103 58.64 -1.34 -14.85
N CYS A 104 58.17 -2.54 -14.50
CA CYS A 104 57.05 -3.16 -15.19
C CYS A 104 55.90 -2.14 -15.14
N SER A 105 55.84 -1.29 -16.15
CA SER A 105 54.84 -0.25 -16.32
C SER A 105 54.42 -0.26 -17.78
N LYS A 106 53.79 -1.36 -18.19
CA LYS A 106 52.61 -1.17 -19.02
C LYS A 106 51.43 -0.93 -18.08
N PRO A 107 50.82 0.27 -18.05
CA PRO A 107 49.49 0.39 -17.49
C PRO A 107 48.56 -0.52 -18.29
N CYS A 108 47.96 -1.50 -17.62
CA CYS A 108 46.97 -2.42 -18.17
C CYS A 108 45.69 -1.67 -18.52
N ASN A 109 45.71 -0.98 -19.66
CA ASN A 109 44.52 -0.40 -20.27
C ASN A 109 44.55 -0.54 -21.80
N SER A 110 45.00 -1.69 -22.30
CA SER A 110 44.81 -2.06 -23.71
C SER A 110 43.58 -2.95 -23.83
N THR A 111 42.53 -2.43 -24.44
CA THR A 111 41.43 -3.22 -25.00
C THR A 111 41.98 -4.38 -25.82
N CYS A 112 41.72 -5.62 -25.40
CA CYS A 112 41.95 -6.81 -26.19
C CYS A 112 41.05 -6.78 -27.42
N TYR A 113 41.57 -6.31 -28.55
CA TYR A 113 40.95 -6.52 -29.86
C TYR A 113 41.48 -7.83 -30.46
N SER A 114 40.54 -8.72 -30.75
CA SER A 114 40.60 -9.89 -31.63
C SER A 114 40.99 -11.27 -31.05
N ASN A 115 39.96 -12.12 -31.10
CA ASN A 115 39.84 -13.58 -31.06
C ASN A 115 40.87 -14.39 -31.86
N ALA A 116 41.95 -14.87 -31.25
CA ALA A 116 42.67 -16.02 -31.80
C ALA A 116 43.26 -17.01 -30.78
N GLY A 117 43.23 -16.71 -29.46
CA GLY A 117 43.93 -17.52 -28.47
C GLY A 117 43.10 -18.13 -27.34
N CYS A 118 41.85 -17.70 -27.14
CA CYS A 118 41.03 -18.23 -26.03
C CYS A 118 40.22 -19.44 -26.49
N ALA A 119 40.89 -20.57 -26.68
CA ALA A 119 40.22 -21.85 -26.75
C ALA A 119 39.55 -22.13 -25.40
N SER A 120 38.21 -22.15 -25.40
CA SER A 120 37.35 -22.83 -24.42
C SER A 120 37.67 -22.56 -22.94
N ASN A 121 37.35 -21.35 -22.43
CA ASN A 121 37.43 -21.11 -20.98
C ASN A 121 36.04 -20.80 -20.40
N TYR A 122 35.53 -21.79 -19.68
CA TYR A 122 34.43 -21.68 -18.74
C TYR A 122 34.81 -20.70 -17.61
N CYS A 123 33.92 -19.78 -17.23
CA CYS A 123 34.06 -19.10 -15.94
C CYS A 123 33.85 -20.15 -14.85
N LEU A 124 34.94 -20.59 -14.21
CA LEU A 124 34.87 -21.48 -13.05
C LEU A 124 34.31 -20.69 -11.86
N ILE A 125 33.13 -21.10 -11.40
CA ILE A 125 32.27 -20.45 -10.40
C ILE A 125 32.89 -20.43 -8.99
N SER A 126 34.03 -21.10 -8.77
CA SER A 126 34.56 -21.34 -7.42
C SER A 126 35.20 -20.14 -6.70
N ALA A 127 35.26 -18.94 -7.29
CA ALA A 127 35.94 -17.81 -6.64
C ALA A 127 35.51 -16.37 -7.05
N ASN A 128 34.34 -16.16 -7.66
CA ASN A 128 33.88 -14.81 -8.09
C ASN A 128 34.87 -14.03 -9.00
N LYS A 129 35.79 -14.73 -9.68
CA LYS A 129 36.83 -14.14 -10.54
C LYS A 129 37.01 -15.03 -11.77
N CYS A 130 36.70 -14.54 -12.96
CA CYS A 130 37.10 -15.27 -14.17
C CYS A 130 38.61 -15.07 -14.34
N ARG A 131 39.36 -16.17 -14.26
CA ARG A 131 40.81 -16.18 -14.53
C ARG A 131 41.02 -16.37 -16.02
N ASN A 132 41.80 -15.48 -16.63
CA ASN A 132 42.35 -15.76 -17.94
C ASN A 132 43.45 -16.84 -17.76
N LEU A 133 43.26 -18.04 -18.33
CA LEU A 133 44.23 -19.14 -18.22
C LEU A 133 45.59 -18.82 -18.88
N SER A 134 45.65 -17.78 -19.73
CA SER A 134 46.90 -17.28 -20.32
C SER A 134 47.62 -16.25 -19.44
N CYS A 135 46.98 -15.73 -18.39
CA CYS A 135 47.54 -14.77 -17.44
C CYS A 135 47.31 -15.27 -16.01
N SER A 136 48.24 -16.06 -15.48
CA SER A 136 48.14 -16.72 -14.16
C SER A 136 48.08 -15.76 -12.95
N GLY A 137 48.13 -14.44 -13.17
CA GLY A 137 48.12 -13.41 -12.13
C GLY A 137 47.02 -12.33 -12.22
N GLU A 138 46.17 -12.31 -13.25
CA GLU A 138 45.20 -11.21 -13.43
C GLU A 138 43.77 -11.62 -13.08
N THR A 139 43.17 -10.88 -12.14
CA THR A 139 41.77 -11.05 -11.71
C THR A 139 40.99 -9.76 -11.96
N ASP A 140 40.72 -9.43 -13.22
CA ASP A 140 40.04 -8.16 -13.57
C ASP A 140 38.72 -8.29 -14.32
N CYS A 141 38.23 -9.52 -14.57
CA CYS A 141 36.89 -9.71 -15.13
C CYS A 141 35.86 -9.78 -14.00
N THR A 142 35.27 -8.62 -13.65
CA THR A 142 34.05 -8.59 -12.83
C THR A 142 32.86 -8.95 -13.72
N CYS A 143 32.38 -10.20 -13.64
CA CYS A 143 31.15 -10.60 -14.29
C CYS A 143 29.98 -9.80 -13.71
N LYS A 144 29.28 -9.05 -14.57
CA LYS A 144 28.01 -8.45 -14.17
C LYS A 144 26.93 -9.52 -14.33
N PRO A 145 26.18 -9.85 -13.26
CA PRO A 145 25.08 -10.79 -13.37
C PRO A 145 23.97 -10.21 -14.26
N PRO A 146 23.11 -11.06 -14.85
CA PRO A 146 21.80 -10.61 -15.30
C PRO A 146 21.07 -9.93 -14.13
N ASN A 147 20.17 -9.00 -14.45
CA ASN A 147 19.51 -8.19 -13.43
C ASN A 147 17.99 -8.31 -13.52
N CYS A 148 17.33 -8.08 -12.38
CA CYS A 148 15.89 -7.95 -12.30
C CYS A 148 15.52 -6.61 -11.68
N THR A 149 14.56 -5.93 -12.28
CA THR A 149 14.23 -4.52 -12.00
C THR A 149 12.72 -4.29 -12.11
N ASN A 150 12.23 -3.18 -11.58
CA ASN A 150 10.86 -2.69 -11.78
C ASN A 150 9.76 -3.67 -11.36
N ILE A 151 9.85 -4.21 -10.13
CA ILE A 151 8.69 -4.89 -9.56
C ILE A 151 7.55 -3.87 -9.46
N THR A 152 6.41 -4.19 -10.07
CA THR A 152 5.19 -3.37 -10.05
C THR A 152 3.99 -4.23 -9.67
N GLY A 153 3.04 -3.60 -8.98
CA GLY A 153 1.83 -4.23 -8.47
C GLY A 153 1.28 -3.43 -7.28
N PRO A 154 0.14 -3.86 -6.72
CA PRO A 154 -0.45 -3.18 -5.56
C PRO A 154 0.42 -3.38 -4.31
N ALA A 155 0.63 -2.29 -3.56
CA ALA A 155 1.34 -2.34 -2.27
C ALA A 155 0.43 -2.74 -1.09
N VAL A 156 -0.89 -2.65 -1.27
CA VAL A 156 -1.90 -3.09 -0.31
C VAL A 156 -2.84 -4.04 -1.04
N VAL A 157 -3.08 -5.22 -0.49
CA VAL A 157 -3.91 -6.28 -1.07
C VAL A 157 -4.87 -6.80 -0.02
N LEU A 158 -6.07 -7.18 -0.42
CA LEU A 158 -7.01 -7.83 0.48
C LEU A 158 -6.76 -9.33 0.60
N ASN A 159 -6.95 -9.86 1.80
CA ASN A 159 -6.94 -11.29 2.04
C ASN A 159 -7.99 -12.00 1.16
N GLY A 160 -7.57 -13.01 0.40
CA GLY A 160 -8.39 -13.74 -0.57
C GLY A 160 -8.36 -13.17 -2.00
N ASP A 161 -7.83 -11.96 -2.22
CA ASP A 161 -7.73 -11.38 -3.56
C ASP A 161 -6.57 -12.00 -4.36
N SER A 162 -6.82 -12.20 -5.66
CA SER A 162 -5.81 -12.57 -6.65
C SER A 162 -5.35 -11.32 -7.40
N VAL A 163 -4.04 -11.05 -7.40
CA VAL A 163 -3.44 -9.85 -7.97
C VAL A 163 -2.24 -10.19 -8.85
N ASP A 164 -2.04 -9.36 -9.87
CA ASP A 164 -0.91 -9.49 -10.78
C ASP A 164 0.23 -8.56 -10.37
N TYR A 165 1.42 -9.12 -10.26
CA TYR A 165 2.68 -8.40 -10.17
C TYR A 165 3.46 -8.56 -11.46
N SER A 166 4.23 -7.56 -11.86
CA SER A 166 5.15 -7.70 -12.99
C SER A 166 6.55 -7.29 -12.63
N SER A 167 7.53 -7.86 -13.34
CA SER A 167 8.94 -7.52 -13.17
C SER A 167 9.69 -7.60 -14.50
N THR A 168 10.73 -6.78 -14.66
CA THR A 168 11.55 -6.69 -15.86
C THR A 168 12.93 -7.30 -15.63
N PHE A 169 13.26 -8.30 -16.45
CA PHE A 169 14.52 -9.02 -16.44
C PHE A 169 15.38 -8.55 -17.62
N VAL A 170 16.62 -8.18 -17.34
CA VAL A 170 17.54 -7.63 -18.33
C VAL A 170 18.79 -8.47 -18.43
N ASN A 171 19.26 -8.65 -19.66
CA ASN A 171 20.58 -9.20 -19.90
C ASN A 171 21.64 -8.33 -19.21
N PRO A 172 22.75 -8.94 -18.76
CA PRO A 172 23.89 -8.19 -18.25
C PRO A 172 24.38 -7.17 -19.29
N PRO A 173 24.87 -5.98 -18.89
CA PRO A 173 25.35 -4.97 -19.83
C PRO A 173 26.40 -5.57 -20.78
N THR A 174 26.15 -5.49 -22.09
CA THR A 174 26.88 -6.24 -23.13
C THR A 174 28.19 -5.60 -23.57
N THR A 175 28.76 -4.68 -22.79
CA THR A 175 29.95 -3.91 -23.18
C THR A 175 31.07 -4.04 -22.14
N PRO A 176 32.24 -4.64 -22.48
CA PRO A 176 32.59 -5.43 -23.67
C PRO A 176 33.23 -6.78 -23.26
N ALA A 177 32.42 -7.77 -22.88
CA ALA A 177 32.91 -9.13 -22.68
C ALA A 177 31.98 -10.13 -23.41
N PRO A 178 32.43 -10.74 -24.51
CA PRO A 178 31.74 -11.86 -25.15
C PRO A 178 31.83 -13.07 -24.21
N GLY A 179 30.85 -13.18 -23.33
CA GLY A 179 30.87 -14.15 -22.24
C GLY A 179 29.90 -13.85 -21.11
N ASN A 180 29.17 -12.74 -21.13
CA ASN A 180 28.07 -12.55 -20.20
C ASN A 180 26.82 -13.27 -20.76
N GLY A 181 26.48 -14.42 -20.18
CA GLY A 181 25.34 -15.24 -20.61
C GLY A 181 24.04 -14.45 -20.65
N THR A 182 23.18 -14.74 -21.63
CA THR A 182 21.81 -14.21 -21.66
C THR A 182 21.04 -14.73 -20.46
N VAL A 183 20.02 -13.98 -20.01
CA VAL A 183 19.04 -14.50 -19.06
C VAL A 183 18.51 -15.82 -19.61
N SER A 184 18.64 -16.88 -18.84
CA SER A 184 18.17 -18.24 -19.16
C SER A 184 17.06 -18.66 -18.21
N SER A 185 16.98 -18.05 -17.03
CA SER A 185 15.91 -18.27 -16.08
C SER A 185 15.57 -17.01 -15.29
N THR A 186 14.29 -16.87 -14.99
CA THR A 186 13.72 -15.76 -14.22
C THR A 186 12.99 -16.31 -13.01
N THR A 187 13.18 -15.67 -11.86
CA THR A 187 12.56 -16.08 -10.60
C THR A 187 11.80 -14.91 -9.99
N PHE A 188 10.59 -15.16 -9.50
CA PHE A 188 9.78 -14.22 -8.73
C PHE A 188 9.26 -14.90 -7.46
N VAL A 189 9.51 -14.27 -6.32
CA VAL A 189 9.23 -14.85 -5.00
C VAL A 189 8.53 -13.83 -4.14
N ILE A 190 7.47 -14.25 -3.44
CA ILE A 190 6.86 -13.48 -2.37
C ILE A 190 7.09 -14.24 -1.07
N TYR A 191 7.68 -13.57 -0.09
CA TYR A 191 7.86 -14.11 1.26
C TYR A 191 6.69 -13.70 2.16
N GLY A 192 6.22 -14.65 2.95
CA GLY A 192 5.16 -14.49 3.93
C GLY A 192 5.54 -13.62 5.11
N PRO A 193 4.55 -13.22 5.93
CA PRO A 193 4.76 -12.44 7.13
C PRO A 193 5.60 -13.25 8.12
N SER A 194 6.86 -12.87 8.27
CA SER A 194 7.77 -13.45 9.23
C SER A 194 8.63 -12.34 9.84
N PRO A 195 8.89 -12.36 11.15
CA PRO A 195 9.84 -11.44 11.77
C PRO A 195 11.25 -11.55 11.17
N ASN A 196 11.56 -12.66 10.47
CA ASN A 196 12.86 -12.91 9.85
C ASN A 196 12.84 -12.78 8.31
N GLY A 197 11.82 -12.13 7.71
CA GLY A 197 11.78 -11.62 6.33
C GLY A 197 11.82 -12.62 5.16
N CYS A 198 12.36 -13.83 5.36
CA CYS A 198 12.72 -14.77 4.30
C CYS A 198 12.36 -16.24 4.63
N ALA A 199 11.63 -16.48 5.72
CA ALA A 199 11.42 -17.82 6.26
C ALA A 199 10.39 -18.67 5.50
N THR A 200 9.40 -18.04 4.86
CA THR A 200 8.29 -18.76 4.20
C THR A 200 8.04 -18.17 2.83
N LYS A 201 8.24 -18.97 1.77
CA LYS A 201 7.88 -18.57 0.41
C LYS A 201 6.40 -18.88 0.19
N VAL A 202 5.58 -17.85 -0.02
CA VAL A 202 4.15 -18.00 -0.32
C VAL A 202 3.88 -17.99 -1.83
N LEU A 203 4.82 -17.43 -2.60
CA LEU A 203 4.91 -17.60 -4.04
C LEU A 203 6.37 -17.87 -4.40
N ASN A 204 6.62 -18.84 -5.28
CA ASN A 204 7.95 -19.11 -5.80
C ASN A 204 7.81 -19.62 -7.24
N GLN A 205 7.88 -18.70 -8.20
CA GLN A 205 7.83 -19.03 -9.62
C GLN A 205 9.21 -18.90 -10.22
N THR A 206 9.66 -19.93 -10.93
CA THR A 206 10.91 -19.94 -11.69
C THR A 206 10.61 -20.46 -13.09
N ASP A 207 10.93 -19.67 -14.10
CA ASP A 207 10.68 -19.97 -15.50
C ASP A 207 12.01 -20.00 -16.27
N SER A 208 12.11 -20.88 -17.26
CA SER A 208 13.22 -20.91 -18.22
C SER A 208 12.94 -19.93 -19.37
N ARG A 209 13.03 -18.63 -19.09
CA ARG A 209 12.73 -17.54 -20.04
C ARG A 209 13.90 -16.58 -20.19
N GLY A 210 13.91 -15.88 -21.33
CA GLY A 210 14.91 -14.86 -21.65
C GLY A 210 14.70 -13.54 -20.92
N ALA A 211 15.42 -12.51 -21.36
CA ALA A 211 15.16 -11.14 -20.91
C ALA A 211 13.78 -10.67 -21.41
N GLY A 212 13.07 -9.89 -20.60
CA GLY A 212 11.70 -9.46 -20.87
C GLY A 212 10.98 -8.97 -19.63
N THR A 213 9.71 -8.58 -19.79
CA THR A 213 8.82 -8.28 -18.67
C THR A 213 7.80 -9.41 -18.56
N TYR A 214 7.64 -9.94 -17.34
CA TYR A 214 6.73 -11.04 -17.06
C TYR A 214 5.78 -10.69 -15.93
N THR A 215 4.59 -11.27 -15.97
CA THR A 215 3.52 -11.10 -14.98
C THR A 215 3.33 -12.38 -14.17
N TYR A 216 3.12 -12.21 -12.88
CA TYR A 216 2.99 -13.24 -11.87
C TYR A 216 1.71 -13.01 -11.09
N ASN A 217 0.83 -14.00 -11.08
CA ASN A 217 -0.40 -13.95 -10.31
C ASN A 217 -0.19 -14.50 -8.89
N TRP A 218 -0.69 -13.79 -7.88
CA TRP A 218 -0.63 -14.19 -6.48
C TRP A 218 -1.97 -13.99 -5.78
N THR A 219 -2.42 -15.00 -5.06
CA THR A 219 -3.58 -14.90 -4.16
C THR A 219 -3.13 -14.75 -2.73
N ALA A 220 -3.46 -13.63 -2.10
CA ALA A 220 -3.16 -13.40 -0.68
C ALA A 220 -4.05 -14.30 0.20
N SER A 221 -3.49 -14.90 1.25
CA SER A 221 -4.21 -15.88 2.09
C SER A 221 -4.13 -15.62 3.59
N THR A 222 -3.31 -14.67 4.03
CA THR A 222 -3.16 -14.33 5.46
C THR A 222 -2.81 -12.85 5.59
N ASN A 223 -3.28 -12.20 6.65
CA ASN A 223 -2.92 -10.82 6.91
C ASN A 223 -1.44 -10.69 7.32
N GLY A 224 -0.84 -9.56 6.97
CA GLY A 224 0.52 -9.24 7.39
C GLY A 224 1.29 -8.47 6.34
N THR A 225 2.59 -8.31 6.57
CA THR A 225 3.50 -7.68 5.60
C THR A 225 4.31 -8.75 4.90
N TYR A 226 4.29 -8.68 3.57
CA TYR A 226 4.97 -9.56 2.64
C TYR A 226 6.04 -8.76 1.91
N THR A 227 7.03 -9.47 1.39
CA THR A 227 8.06 -8.85 0.56
C THR A 227 8.24 -9.65 -0.72
N ALA A 228 8.01 -8.99 -1.85
CA ALA A 228 8.24 -9.54 -3.18
C ALA A 228 9.66 -9.21 -3.64
N TYR A 229 10.32 -10.22 -4.19
CA TYR A 229 11.63 -10.13 -4.80
C TYR A 229 11.60 -10.80 -6.17
N CYS A 230 12.57 -10.41 -6.99
CA CYS A 230 12.84 -11.12 -8.22
C CYS A 230 14.33 -11.44 -8.35
N GLY A 231 14.62 -12.42 -9.20
CA GLY A 231 15.96 -12.92 -9.47
C GLY A 231 16.11 -13.30 -10.94
N ALA A 232 17.31 -13.17 -11.46
CA ALA A 232 17.63 -13.50 -12.84
C ALA A 232 18.87 -14.38 -12.87
N LYS A 233 18.83 -15.47 -13.64
CA LYS A 233 19.94 -16.39 -13.81
C LYS A 233 20.34 -16.46 -15.28
N SER A 234 21.64 -16.49 -15.53
CA SER A 234 22.21 -16.56 -16.88
C SER A 234 22.48 -18.01 -17.29
N SER A 235 22.69 -18.24 -18.59
CA SER A 235 23.11 -19.54 -19.13
C SER A 235 24.46 -20.04 -18.61
N LEU A 236 25.22 -19.20 -17.90
CA LEU A 236 26.52 -19.51 -17.30
C LEU A 236 26.43 -19.65 -15.77
N ASP A 237 25.23 -19.88 -15.24
CA ASP A 237 24.94 -20.04 -13.81
C ASP A 237 25.29 -18.84 -12.92
N VAL A 238 25.48 -17.65 -13.51
CA VAL A 238 25.56 -16.39 -12.75
C VAL A 238 24.15 -15.89 -12.47
N GLU A 239 23.84 -15.64 -11.20
CA GLU A 239 22.52 -15.23 -10.72
C GLU A 239 22.57 -13.92 -9.92
N CYS A 240 21.57 -13.05 -10.12
CA CYS A 240 21.18 -12.06 -9.13
C CYS A 240 19.91 -12.53 -8.43
N MET A 241 19.84 -12.31 -7.12
CA MET A 241 18.64 -12.58 -6.33
C MET A 241 18.42 -11.41 -5.36
N GLY A 242 17.15 -11.15 -5.02
CA GLY A 242 16.82 -10.18 -3.97
C GLY A 242 17.42 -10.54 -2.60
N SER A 243 17.37 -9.62 -1.63
CA SER A 243 18.10 -9.64 -0.35
C SER A 243 17.76 -10.78 0.63
N CYS A 244 16.94 -11.76 0.23
CA CYS A 244 16.51 -12.89 1.08
C CYS A 244 17.35 -14.16 0.97
N ALA A 245 18.63 -14.04 0.59
CA ALA A 245 19.50 -15.17 0.25
C ALA A 245 20.30 -15.75 1.45
N SER A 246 19.73 -15.79 2.66
CA SER A 246 20.49 -16.02 3.90
C SER A 246 20.81 -17.48 4.24
N SER A 247 20.57 -18.45 3.36
CA SER A 247 20.76 -19.89 3.68
C SER A 247 21.66 -20.68 2.73
N TYR A 248 22.26 -20.07 1.71
CA TYR A 248 23.18 -20.78 0.81
C TYR A 248 24.65 -20.56 1.18
N PRO A 249 25.44 -21.61 1.51
CA PRO A 249 26.87 -21.49 1.77
C PRO A 249 27.74 -21.41 0.49
N ALA A 250 27.19 -20.90 -0.62
CA ALA A 250 27.88 -20.74 -1.91
C ALA A 250 27.93 -19.25 -2.31
N PRO A 251 28.85 -18.82 -3.19
CA PRO A 251 29.41 -17.47 -3.18
C PRO A 251 28.30 -16.42 -3.25
N THR A 252 28.33 -15.49 -2.28
CA THR A 252 27.40 -14.37 -2.08
C THR A 252 26.55 -14.05 -3.31
N PRO A 253 25.27 -14.47 -3.37
CA PRO A 253 24.40 -14.14 -4.48
C PRO A 253 24.38 -12.62 -4.65
N TRP A 254 24.56 -12.18 -5.89
CA TRP A 254 24.58 -10.75 -6.21
C TRP A 254 23.21 -10.18 -5.90
N THR A 255 23.14 -9.13 -5.08
CA THR A 255 21.90 -8.37 -4.92
C THR A 255 21.54 -7.78 -6.28
N CYS A 256 20.34 -8.05 -6.79
CA CYS A 256 19.86 -7.38 -8.00
C CYS A 256 19.87 -5.85 -7.75
N THR A 257 20.74 -5.13 -8.45
CA THR A 257 21.03 -3.70 -8.23
C THR A 257 20.04 -2.77 -8.95
N GLY A 258 18.97 -3.34 -9.52
CA GLY A 258 17.97 -2.60 -10.27
C GLY A 258 17.09 -1.69 -9.41
N PRO A 259 16.54 -0.61 -9.98
CA PRO A 259 15.49 0.14 -9.32
C PRO A 259 14.30 -0.78 -9.00
N LYS A 260 13.74 -0.66 -7.79
CA LYS A 260 12.55 -1.42 -7.34
C LYS A 260 12.66 -2.94 -7.54
N ALA A 261 13.83 -3.52 -7.25
CA ALA A 261 14.01 -4.97 -7.20
C ALA A 261 13.34 -5.64 -5.98
N THR A 262 12.66 -4.86 -5.15
CA THR A 262 11.92 -5.30 -3.96
C THR A 262 10.65 -4.46 -3.81
N LEU A 263 9.55 -5.11 -3.41
CA LEU A 263 8.28 -4.45 -3.11
C LEU A 263 7.72 -5.00 -1.80
N ASN A 264 7.40 -4.10 -0.86
CA ASN A 264 6.66 -4.47 0.34
C ASN A 264 5.16 -4.45 0.04
N ILE A 265 4.46 -5.50 0.46
CA ILE A 265 3.03 -5.69 0.23
C ILE A 265 2.37 -5.89 1.59
N THR A 266 1.34 -5.10 1.90
CA THR A 266 0.53 -5.27 3.10
C THR A 266 -0.76 -5.98 2.74
N VAL A 267 -1.02 -7.13 3.37
CA VAL A 267 -2.29 -7.84 3.26
C VAL A 267 -3.16 -7.53 4.46
N THR A 268 -4.38 -7.07 4.21
CA THR A 268 -5.38 -6.75 5.23
C THR A 268 -6.70 -7.45 4.93
N ASP A 269 -7.55 -7.64 5.93
CA ASP A 269 -8.90 -8.13 5.68
C ASP A 269 -9.77 -7.06 5.00
N PRO A 270 -10.77 -7.47 4.20
CA PRO A 270 -11.82 -6.58 3.74
C PRO A 270 -12.52 -5.90 4.91
N GLN A 271 -13.01 -4.68 4.71
CA GLN A 271 -13.75 -3.95 5.74
C GLN A 271 -15.23 -4.37 5.75
N PRO A 272 -15.94 -4.20 6.88
CA PRO A 272 -17.38 -4.31 6.92
C PRO A 272 -18.01 -3.38 5.88
N TRP A 273 -18.94 -3.91 5.10
CA TRP A 273 -19.63 -3.18 4.05
C TRP A 273 -21.14 -3.46 4.11
N PHE A 274 -21.90 -2.71 3.32
CA PHE A 274 -23.35 -2.87 3.23
C PHE A 274 -23.80 -3.01 1.78
N LYS A 275 -24.94 -3.66 1.61
CA LYS A 275 -25.61 -3.82 0.32
C LYS A 275 -27.06 -3.33 0.43
N ILE A 276 -27.60 -2.81 -0.67
CA ILE A 276 -28.99 -2.41 -0.79
C ILE A 276 -29.58 -2.98 -2.10
N LYS A 277 -30.86 -3.34 -2.08
CA LYS A 277 -31.57 -3.91 -3.23
C LYS A 277 -32.79 -3.08 -3.61
N ASN A 278 -32.99 -2.93 -4.93
CA ASN A 278 -34.15 -2.26 -5.53
C ASN A 278 -34.35 -0.83 -5.00
N SER A 279 -33.26 -0.11 -4.73
CA SER A 279 -33.29 1.18 -4.04
C SER A 279 -32.30 2.18 -4.64
N SER A 280 -32.38 3.42 -4.16
CA SER A 280 -31.37 4.45 -4.36
C SER A 280 -30.58 4.63 -3.06
N LEU A 281 -29.33 5.07 -3.17
CA LEU A 281 -28.51 5.44 -2.02
C LEU A 281 -28.42 6.96 -1.94
N TYR A 282 -28.77 7.52 -0.79
CA TYR A 282 -28.30 8.83 -0.40
C TYR A 282 -27.45 8.69 0.85
N LYS A 283 -26.26 9.32 0.86
CA LYS A 283 -25.34 9.28 2.00
C LYS A 283 -24.69 10.64 2.18
N SER A 284 -24.76 11.20 3.39
CA SER A 284 -23.87 12.29 3.77
C SER A 284 -22.48 11.73 4.11
N GLY A 285 -21.44 12.42 3.66
CA GLY A 285 -20.07 11.95 3.64
C GLY A 285 -19.77 11.00 2.49
N GLY A 286 -18.48 10.76 2.28
CA GLY A 286 -17.98 9.84 1.26
C GLY A 286 -18.30 8.39 1.59
N THR A 287 -18.01 7.53 0.63
CA THR A 287 -18.01 6.08 0.85
C THR A 287 -16.62 5.57 0.57
N ASP A 288 -15.92 5.17 1.63
CA ASP A 288 -14.61 4.53 1.54
C ASP A 288 -14.68 3.23 2.32
N PHE A 289 -15.07 2.16 1.64
CA PHE A 289 -14.95 0.82 2.20
C PHE A 289 -14.42 -0.15 1.17
N ILE A 290 -13.50 -1.00 1.63
CA ILE A 290 -12.78 -1.93 0.78
C ILE A 290 -13.49 -3.29 0.81
N MET A 291 -14.27 -3.58 -0.24
CA MET A 291 -14.98 -4.84 -0.43
C MET A 291 -14.04 -5.94 -0.97
N ALA A 292 -14.21 -7.18 -0.51
CA ALA A 292 -13.51 -8.35 -1.04
C ALA A 292 -13.75 -8.53 -2.55
N ALA A 293 -12.78 -9.07 -3.30
CA ALA A 293 -12.95 -9.37 -4.73
C ALA A 293 -14.13 -10.31 -4.99
N THR A 294 -14.22 -11.36 -4.18
CA THR A 294 -15.28 -12.34 -4.24
C THR A 294 -16.25 -12.08 -3.11
N VAL A 295 -17.47 -11.69 -3.44
CA VAL A 295 -18.53 -11.47 -2.44
C VAL A 295 -19.48 -12.65 -2.42
N LYS A 296 -19.95 -12.98 -1.21
CA LYS A 296 -21.02 -13.95 -0.99
C LYS A 296 -22.32 -13.22 -0.73
N LYS A 297 -23.43 -13.95 -0.89
CA LYS A 297 -24.75 -13.48 -0.46
C LYS A 297 -24.77 -13.20 1.05
N PHE A 298 -25.72 -12.38 1.50
CA PHE A 298 -25.94 -12.06 2.91
C PHE A 298 -26.04 -13.31 3.81
N THR A 299 -26.77 -14.32 3.34
CA THR A 299 -26.67 -15.72 3.76
C THR A 299 -26.74 -16.61 2.51
N ASP A 300 -26.27 -17.85 2.58
CA ASP A 300 -26.25 -18.72 1.38
C ASP A 300 -27.65 -19.04 0.84
N ALA A 301 -28.66 -19.03 1.73
CA ALA A 301 -30.06 -19.25 1.38
C ALA A 301 -30.84 -17.94 1.09
N ASP A 302 -30.20 -16.76 1.14
CA ASP A 302 -30.91 -15.49 0.93
C ASP A 302 -31.35 -15.34 -0.53
N ALA A 303 -32.67 -15.40 -0.75
CA ALA A 303 -33.28 -15.23 -2.07
C ALA A 303 -33.32 -13.77 -2.53
N ASP A 304 -33.17 -12.81 -1.61
CA ASP A 304 -33.13 -11.42 -1.96
C ASP A 304 -31.75 -10.98 -2.44
N ASP A 305 -30.68 -11.72 -2.13
CA ASP A 305 -29.31 -11.35 -2.49
C ASP A 305 -28.74 -12.18 -3.65
N ASP A 306 -27.72 -11.62 -4.29
CA ASP A 306 -26.91 -12.21 -5.34
C ASP A 306 -25.41 -12.10 -4.99
N THR A 307 -24.56 -12.61 -5.87
CA THR A 307 -23.09 -12.53 -5.73
C THR A 307 -22.51 -11.31 -6.46
N ASN A 308 -23.34 -10.32 -6.82
CA ASN A 308 -22.84 -9.12 -7.47
C ASN A 308 -22.10 -8.24 -6.46
N ARG A 309 -20.87 -7.84 -6.84
CA ARG A 309 -20.02 -6.93 -6.06
C ARG A 309 -20.39 -5.47 -6.31
N ASN A 310 -21.65 -5.16 -6.03
CA ASN A 310 -22.20 -3.81 -6.10
C ASN A 310 -22.82 -3.45 -4.74
N ILE A 311 -22.82 -2.17 -4.40
CA ILE A 311 -23.57 -1.68 -3.24
C ILE A 311 -25.07 -1.77 -3.52
N ILE A 312 -25.51 -1.39 -4.72
CA ILE A 312 -26.92 -1.40 -5.13
C ILE A 312 -27.14 -2.52 -6.15
N ILE A 313 -28.02 -3.47 -5.83
CA ILE A 313 -28.38 -4.60 -6.70
C ILE A 313 -29.87 -4.58 -7.10
N GLY A 314 -30.24 -5.42 -8.06
CA GLY A 314 -31.59 -5.49 -8.63
C GLY A 314 -31.92 -4.27 -9.47
N GLU A 315 -33.14 -3.75 -9.33
CA GLU A 315 -33.59 -2.50 -9.96
C GLU A 315 -32.91 -1.30 -9.29
N SER A 316 -31.65 -1.07 -9.66
CA SER A 316 -30.79 -0.08 -9.01
C SER A 316 -31.20 1.35 -9.37
N GLY A 317 -31.41 2.18 -8.36
CA GLY A 317 -31.57 3.62 -8.54
C GLY A 317 -30.23 4.37 -8.61
N VAL A 318 -30.27 5.65 -8.26
CA VAL A 318 -29.09 6.52 -8.23
C VAL A 318 -28.40 6.48 -6.87
N ALA A 319 -27.07 6.58 -6.87
CA ALA A 319 -26.29 6.84 -5.66
C ALA A 319 -25.87 8.30 -5.58
N THR A 320 -26.12 8.93 -4.45
CA THR A 320 -25.87 10.36 -4.24
C THR A 320 -25.13 10.58 -2.92
N THR A 321 -24.14 11.46 -2.96
CA THR A 321 -23.30 11.83 -1.82
C THR A 321 -22.77 13.26 -2.01
N ASP A 322 -22.29 13.86 -0.92
CA ASP A 322 -21.61 15.16 -0.91
C ASP A 322 -20.07 15.03 -1.01
N GLN A 323 -19.53 13.81 -1.17
CA GLN A 323 -18.08 13.52 -1.33
C GLN A 323 -17.85 12.38 -2.35
N THR A 324 -16.63 11.83 -2.43
CA THR A 324 -16.29 10.78 -3.43
C THR A 324 -16.71 9.37 -3.02
N TYR A 325 -16.99 8.52 -4.02
CA TYR A 325 -17.09 7.07 -3.84
C TYR A 325 -15.76 6.38 -4.16
N THR A 326 -15.12 5.78 -3.15
CA THR A 326 -13.98 4.88 -3.30
C THR A 326 -14.43 3.47 -2.90
N LEU A 327 -14.74 2.64 -3.89
CA LEU A 327 -15.29 1.31 -3.68
C LEU A 327 -14.26 0.26 -4.06
N GLY A 328 -13.73 -0.46 -3.07
CA GLY A 328 -12.68 -1.44 -3.28
C GLY A 328 -11.31 -0.81 -3.60
N PRO A 329 -10.26 -1.64 -3.67
CA PRO A 329 -8.92 -1.16 -3.94
C PRO A 329 -8.71 -0.83 -5.42
N SER A 330 -7.74 0.02 -5.75
CA SER A 330 -7.52 0.49 -7.12
C SER A 330 -7.21 -0.61 -8.15
N TYR A 331 -6.63 -1.73 -7.70
CA TYR A 331 -6.33 -2.88 -8.55
C TYR A 331 -7.56 -3.78 -8.80
N ASN A 332 -8.62 -3.59 -8.03
CA ASN A 332 -9.85 -4.35 -8.12
C ASN A 332 -11.06 -3.50 -7.68
N PRO A 333 -11.38 -2.44 -8.44
CA PRO A 333 -12.46 -1.52 -8.08
C PRO A 333 -13.81 -2.24 -8.10
N ALA A 334 -14.71 -1.82 -7.23
CA ALA A 334 -16.11 -2.21 -7.24
C ALA A 334 -16.97 -1.08 -7.81
N ASP A 335 -18.15 -1.44 -8.32
CA ASP A 335 -19.10 -0.46 -8.83
C ASP A 335 -20.22 -0.20 -7.80
N ILE A 336 -20.85 0.96 -7.94
CA ILE A 336 -21.97 1.36 -7.09
C ILE A 336 -23.23 0.54 -7.42
N SER A 337 -23.43 0.23 -8.70
CA SER A 337 -24.55 -0.53 -9.25
C SER A 337 -24.23 -0.98 -10.67
N ALA A 338 -25.03 -1.88 -11.25
CA ALA A 338 -24.88 -2.29 -12.65
C ALA A 338 -24.99 -1.11 -13.64
N HIS A 339 -25.81 -0.11 -13.33
CA HIS A 339 -26.00 1.10 -14.16
C HIS A 339 -24.95 2.20 -13.90
N LYS A 340 -24.20 2.09 -12.79
CA LYS A 340 -23.16 3.06 -12.38
C LYS A 340 -23.66 4.50 -12.22
N TRP A 341 -24.95 4.70 -12.00
CA TRP A 341 -25.54 6.03 -11.81
C TRP A 341 -25.15 6.59 -10.44
N LYS A 342 -24.27 7.60 -10.46
CA LYS A 342 -23.83 8.29 -9.25
C LYS A 342 -23.71 9.80 -9.42
N ASN A 343 -23.89 10.54 -8.32
CA ASN A 343 -23.65 11.97 -8.22
C ASN A 343 -22.92 12.28 -6.90
N GLU A 344 -21.70 12.80 -6.99
CA GLU A 344 -20.78 13.06 -5.88
C GLU A 344 -20.81 14.53 -5.39
N SER A 345 -21.83 15.28 -5.78
CA SER A 345 -21.99 16.70 -5.43
C SER A 345 -23.42 17.04 -4.98
N TYR A 346 -24.12 16.04 -4.44
CA TYR A 346 -25.51 16.20 -4.03
C TYR A 346 -25.60 16.50 -2.52
N THR A 347 -26.08 17.71 -2.20
CA THR A 347 -26.30 18.16 -0.82
C THR A 347 -27.80 18.25 -0.52
N ILE A 348 -28.27 17.55 0.51
CA ILE A 348 -29.64 17.75 1.03
C ILE A 348 -29.63 18.91 2.00
N THR A 349 -30.57 19.83 1.82
CA THR A 349 -30.71 21.05 2.63
C THR A 349 -31.94 21.06 3.54
N GLN A 350 -32.69 19.95 3.65
CA GLN A 350 -33.93 19.89 4.43
C GLN A 350 -33.88 18.85 5.55
N THR A 351 -34.03 19.31 6.79
CA THR A 351 -34.23 18.50 8.00
C THR A 351 -35.71 18.10 8.11
N LEU A 352 -36.01 16.81 8.02
CA LEU A 352 -37.39 16.31 7.89
C LEU A 352 -38.08 15.99 9.22
N ILE A 353 -37.37 15.59 10.28
CA ILE A 353 -38.01 14.90 11.41
C ILE A 353 -38.73 15.87 12.36
N GLY A 354 -38.07 16.95 12.77
CA GLY A 354 -38.68 17.94 13.66
C GLY A 354 -39.89 18.62 13.02
N SER A 355 -39.75 19.03 11.75
CA SER A 355 -40.82 19.66 10.98
C SER A 355 -42.00 18.70 10.72
N PHE A 356 -41.74 17.40 10.60
CA PHE A 356 -42.78 16.40 10.40
C PHE A 356 -43.67 16.20 11.64
N LEU A 357 -43.10 16.16 12.86
CA LEU A 357 -43.90 16.04 14.09
C LEU A 357 -44.83 17.25 14.27
N ASP A 358 -44.33 18.46 14.04
CA ASP A 358 -45.13 19.68 14.09
C ASP A 358 -46.25 19.65 13.04
N TYR A 359 -45.93 19.20 11.82
CA TYR A 359 -46.92 19.03 10.76
C TYR A 359 -48.01 18.02 11.13
N ILE A 360 -47.66 16.87 11.73
CA ILE A 360 -48.64 15.87 12.17
C ILE A 360 -49.61 16.50 13.16
N LYS A 361 -49.08 17.16 14.21
CA LYS A 361 -49.90 17.80 15.25
C LYS A 361 -50.84 18.86 14.68
N ALA A 362 -50.39 19.60 13.66
CA ALA A 362 -51.16 20.67 13.06
C ALA A 362 -52.18 20.19 12.00
N ARG A 363 -51.89 19.11 11.26
CA ARG A 363 -52.59 18.82 9.99
C ARG A 363 -52.99 17.36 9.76
N LYS A 364 -52.55 16.40 10.58
CA LYS A 364 -52.91 14.98 10.43
C LYS A 364 -53.77 14.50 11.59
N LYS A 365 -54.58 13.46 11.35
CA LYS A 365 -55.24 12.73 12.44
C LYS A 365 -54.17 11.94 13.18
N TYR A 366 -53.98 12.23 14.46
CA TYR A 366 -53.06 11.51 15.31
C TYR A 366 -53.70 11.15 16.66
N GLU A 367 -53.14 10.16 17.33
CA GLU A 367 -53.54 9.75 18.68
C GLU A 367 -52.29 9.49 19.52
N THR A 368 -52.27 10.02 20.73
CA THR A 368 -51.20 9.70 21.69
C THR A 368 -51.57 8.39 22.38
N ILE A 369 -50.73 7.38 22.25
CA ILE A 369 -50.92 6.05 22.84
C ILE A 369 -49.89 5.83 23.95
N THR A 370 -50.23 5.00 24.94
CA THR A 370 -49.37 4.71 26.10
C THR A 370 -48.56 3.42 25.95
N GLY A 371 -48.75 2.68 24.85
CA GLY A 371 -48.09 1.41 24.58
C GLY A 371 -48.41 0.90 23.18
N LEU A 372 -47.81 -0.22 22.80
CA LEU A 372 -47.94 -0.83 21.48
C LEU A 372 -49.10 -1.85 21.41
N GLY A 373 -49.08 -2.72 20.39
CA GLY A 373 -50.07 -3.78 20.19
C GLY A 373 -51.46 -3.26 19.81
N ALA A 374 -52.48 -3.70 20.53
CA ALA A 374 -53.88 -3.33 20.29
C ALA A 374 -54.18 -1.83 20.51
N ASN A 375 -53.27 -1.09 21.15
CA ASN A 375 -53.40 0.36 21.32
C ASN A 375 -53.18 1.12 20.01
N ILE A 376 -52.47 0.53 19.05
CA ILE A 376 -52.15 1.12 17.75
C ILE A 376 -53.42 1.23 16.90
N LYS A 377 -53.70 2.44 16.40
CA LYS A 377 -54.83 2.75 15.54
C LYS A 377 -54.43 2.65 14.07
N SER A 378 -55.32 2.09 13.25
CA SER A 378 -55.08 1.83 11.82
C SER A 378 -55.30 3.05 10.92
N ASP A 379 -56.09 4.03 11.37
CA ASP A 379 -56.55 5.18 10.58
C ASP A 379 -55.89 6.51 11.01
N LYS A 380 -54.89 6.45 11.89
CA LYS A 380 -54.22 7.61 12.48
C LYS A 380 -52.71 7.42 12.55
N VAL A 381 -52.00 8.53 12.69
CA VAL A 381 -50.62 8.52 13.16
C VAL A 381 -50.61 8.25 14.66
N ASN A 382 -49.84 7.26 15.09
CA ASN A 382 -49.72 6.90 16.50
C ASN A 382 -48.52 7.63 17.11
N LEU A 383 -48.71 8.33 18.23
CA LEU A 383 -47.66 9.10 18.90
C LEU A 383 -47.38 8.51 20.29
N ILE A 384 -46.12 8.22 20.58
CA ILE A 384 -45.63 7.90 21.93
C ILE A 384 -44.68 9.01 22.37
N ASN A 385 -44.84 9.48 23.61
CA ASN A 385 -43.94 10.47 24.21
C ASN A 385 -42.92 9.75 25.10
N GLY A 386 -41.65 10.11 24.96
CA GLY A 386 -40.54 9.48 25.69
C GLY A 386 -39.87 8.33 24.93
N PRO A 387 -38.82 7.73 25.52
CA PRO A 387 -38.11 6.60 24.92
C PRO A 387 -38.99 5.36 24.85
N LEU A 388 -38.70 4.49 23.88
CA LEU A 388 -39.46 3.27 23.63
C LEU A 388 -38.54 2.08 23.33
N ASP A 389 -38.72 1.01 24.08
CA ASP A 389 -38.16 -0.30 23.75
C ASP A 389 -39.20 -1.08 22.95
N ILE A 390 -38.76 -1.72 21.86
CA ILE A 390 -39.63 -2.49 20.96
C ILE A 390 -39.07 -3.90 20.79
N VAL A 391 -39.91 -4.88 21.03
CA VAL A 391 -39.71 -6.28 20.66
C VAL A 391 -40.78 -6.74 19.67
N ASN A 392 -40.61 -7.91 19.07
CA ASN A 392 -41.54 -8.39 18.05
C ASN A 392 -42.96 -8.62 18.58
N SER A 393 -43.06 -9.11 19.82
CA SER A 393 -44.34 -9.39 20.48
C SER A 393 -45.16 -8.12 20.74
N ASP A 394 -44.53 -6.95 20.80
CA ASP A 394 -45.22 -5.67 20.94
C ASP A 394 -46.06 -5.32 19.70
N LEU A 395 -45.79 -5.93 18.55
CA LEU A 395 -46.61 -5.77 17.35
C LEU A 395 -47.80 -6.72 17.32
N ASN A 396 -47.98 -7.59 18.32
CA ASN A 396 -49.12 -8.49 18.38
C ASN A 396 -50.43 -7.69 18.58
N GLY A 397 -51.44 -8.01 17.78
CA GLY A 397 -52.72 -7.28 17.80
C GLY A 397 -52.68 -5.89 17.16
N SER A 398 -51.52 -5.42 16.68
CA SER A 398 -51.46 -4.17 15.92
C SER A 398 -52.09 -4.32 14.52
N PRO A 399 -52.59 -3.23 13.91
CA PRO A 399 -53.02 -3.22 12.51
C PRO A 399 -51.94 -3.69 11.52
N ASN A 400 -52.38 -4.12 10.34
CA ASN A 400 -51.48 -4.56 9.26
C ASN A 400 -50.65 -3.42 8.66
N SER A 401 -51.11 -2.17 8.77
CA SER A 401 -50.36 -0.98 8.39
C SER A 401 -50.56 0.14 9.40
N PHE A 402 -49.48 0.81 9.78
CA PHE A 402 -49.53 1.96 10.68
C PHE A 402 -48.23 2.77 10.65
N VAL A 403 -48.33 4.03 11.08
CA VAL A 403 -47.18 4.89 11.37
C VAL A 403 -47.11 5.15 12.86
N LEU A 404 -45.94 4.91 13.44
CA LEU A 404 -45.60 5.20 14.82
C LEU A 404 -44.57 6.33 14.86
N VAL A 405 -44.84 7.35 15.64
CA VAL A 405 -43.94 8.45 15.94
C VAL A 405 -43.58 8.39 17.42
N VAL A 406 -42.29 8.40 17.72
CA VAL A 406 -41.74 8.35 19.07
C VAL A 406 -40.99 9.66 19.32
N SER A 407 -41.49 10.45 20.27
CA SER A 407 -40.82 11.67 20.73
C SER A 407 -39.75 11.31 21.77
N GLY A 408 -38.74 10.56 21.34
CA GLY A 408 -37.67 10.00 22.15
C GLY A 408 -36.84 8.96 21.39
N ASP A 409 -35.90 8.32 22.06
CA ASP A 409 -35.09 7.24 21.50
C ASP A 409 -35.92 5.95 21.32
N VAL A 410 -35.54 5.13 20.34
CA VAL A 410 -36.17 3.82 20.08
C VAL A 410 -35.10 2.75 20.10
N ASN A 411 -35.26 1.73 20.94
CA ASN A 411 -34.41 0.54 20.91
C ASN A 411 -35.20 -0.65 20.35
N ILE A 412 -34.68 -1.25 19.28
CA ILE A 412 -35.20 -2.48 18.71
C ILE A 412 -34.39 -3.62 19.33
N ASN A 413 -35.01 -4.33 20.26
CA ASN A 413 -34.36 -5.31 21.12
C ASN A 413 -34.49 -6.74 20.59
N GLU A 414 -35.30 -6.99 19.57
CA GLU A 414 -35.44 -8.31 18.96
C GLU A 414 -35.67 -8.19 17.45
N ASN A 415 -35.58 -9.32 16.76
CA ASN A 415 -35.97 -9.42 15.36
C ASN A 415 -37.39 -8.94 15.16
N LEU A 416 -37.56 -7.81 14.47
CA LEU A 416 -38.83 -7.09 14.41
C LEU A 416 -39.54 -7.37 13.08
N ASN A 417 -40.82 -7.74 13.13
CA ASN A 417 -41.68 -7.84 11.94
C ASN A 417 -41.10 -8.78 10.84
N THR A 418 -40.66 -9.98 11.25
CA THR A 418 -39.94 -10.95 10.41
C THR A 418 -40.80 -12.07 9.84
N GLY A 419 -42.12 -12.03 10.05
CA GLY A 419 -43.05 -13.05 9.57
C GLY A 419 -43.09 -13.17 8.04
N ALA A 420 -43.66 -14.28 7.54
CA ALA A 420 -43.78 -14.54 6.10
C ALA A 420 -44.57 -13.44 5.36
N THR A 421 -45.52 -12.80 6.04
CA THR A 421 -46.26 -11.63 5.58
C THR A 421 -46.03 -10.49 6.57
N PRO A 422 -44.92 -9.74 6.43
CA PRO A 422 -44.61 -8.65 7.34
C PRO A 422 -45.67 -7.54 7.24
N LYS A 423 -45.92 -6.87 8.36
CA LYS A 423 -46.80 -5.70 8.43
C LYS A 423 -46.11 -4.50 7.76
N SER A 424 -46.90 -3.59 7.21
CA SER A 424 -46.40 -2.33 6.65
C SER A 424 -46.25 -1.29 7.75
N VAL A 425 -45.07 -1.27 8.37
CA VAL A 425 -44.77 -0.46 9.56
C VAL A 425 -43.80 0.66 9.20
N ALA A 426 -44.10 1.89 9.62
CA ALA A 426 -43.13 2.97 9.66
C ALA A 426 -42.93 3.47 11.10
N ILE A 427 -41.68 3.50 11.56
CA ILE A 427 -41.29 3.98 12.90
C ILE A 427 -40.42 5.21 12.72
N ILE A 428 -40.86 6.31 13.30
CA ILE A 428 -40.21 7.62 13.23
C ILE A 428 -39.81 8.03 14.64
N SER A 429 -38.54 8.34 14.85
CA SER A 429 -38.01 8.77 16.15
C SER A 429 -37.42 10.18 16.03
N THR A 430 -37.76 11.05 16.99
CA THR A 430 -37.08 12.35 17.14
C THR A 430 -35.68 12.23 17.74
N GLY A 431 -35.35 11.05 18.29
CA GLY A 431 -34.06 10.69 18.84
C GLY A 431 -33.31 9.69 17.97
N THR A 432 -32.63 8.75 18.62
CA THR A 432 -31.84 7.70 17.98
C THR A 432 -32.66 6.41 17.87
N ILE A 433 -32.66 5.78 16.69
CA ILE A 433 -33.11 4.40 16.54
C ILE A 433 -31.90 3.47 16.66
N THR A 434 -31.93 2.57 17.63
CA THR A 434 -30.85 1.62 17.91
C THR A 434 -31.31 0.19 17.63
N PHE A 435 -30.65 -0.51 16.72
CA PHE A 435 -30.79 -1.96 16.53
C PHE A 435 -29.78 -2.67 17.42
N LYS A 436 -30.27 -3.43 18.41
CA LYS A 436 -29.43 -4.15 19.36
C LYS A 436 -28.64 -5.28 18.72
N ASP A 437 -27.63 -5.76 19.44
CA ASP A 437 -26.64 -6.70 18.92
C ASP A 437 -27.23 -8.06 18.49
N GLN A 438 -28.30 -8.51 19.14
CA GLN A 438 -29.06 -9.71 18.82
C GLN A 438 -29.97 -9.59 17.59
N VAL A 439 -30.24 -8.39 17.10
CA VAL A 439 -31.14 -8.18 15.95
C VAL A 439 -30.42 -8.55 14.66
N THR A 440 -30.92 -9.56 13.97
CA THR A 440 -30.44 -10.05 12.67
C THR A 440 -31.39 -9.71 11.52
N GLN A 441 -32.66 -9.39 11.82
CA GLN A 441 -33.63 -9.00 10.82
C GLN A 441 -34.67 -8.03 11.38
N ALA A 442 -35.00 -6.99 10.61
CA ALA A 442 -36.12 -6.11 10.91
C ALA A 442 -36.91 -5.73 9.65
N GLY A 443 -38.24 -5.70 9.75
CA GLY A 443 -39.16 -5.28 8.69
C GLY A 443 -39.79 -3.92 8.98
N GLY A 444 -39.60 -2.93 8.12
CA GLY A 444 -40.23 -1.62 8.26
C GLY A 444 -39.46 -0.47 7.62
N ILE A 445 -40.08 0.71 7.64
CA ILE A 445 -39.46 1.98 7.31
C ILE A 445 -39.03 2.64 8.61
N PHE A 446 -37.72 2.81 8.82
CA PHE A 446 -37.17 3.39 10.04
C PHE A 446 -36.61 4.78 9.73
N ILE A 447 -37.11 5.79 10.42
CA ILE A 447 -36.74 7.20 10.23
C ILE A 447 -36.28 7.77 11.56
N GLY A 448 -34.99 8.02 11.74
CA GLY A 448 -34.42 8.52 13.00
C GLY A 448 -33.61 9.79 12.82
N LYS A 449 -33.47 10.60 13.88
CA LYS A 449 -32.50 11.71 13.85
C LYS A 449 -31.09 11.15 13.71
N ASN A 450 -30.81 10.10 14.47
CA ASN A 450 -29.64 9.24 14.33
C ASN A 450 -30.08 7.79 14.17
N MET A 451 -29.21 6.96 13.60
CA MET A 451 -29.37 5.51 13.63
C MET A 451 -28.08 4.81 13.99
N THR A 452 -28.23 3.80 14.85
CA THR A 452 -27.13 2.99 15.34
C THR A 452 -27.48 1.51 15.16
N ILE A 453 -26.57 0.76 14.55
CA ILE A 453 -26.59 -0.69 14.52
C ILE A 453 -25.44 -1.14 15.42
N GLU A 454 -25.76 -1.79 16.55
CA GLU A 454 -24.76 -2.20 17.53
C GLU A 454 -23.86 -3.32 17.00
N ALA A 455 -22.62 -3.34 17.51
CA ALA A 455 -21.67 -4.41 17.28
C ALA A 455 -22.11 -5.68 18.01
N ARG A 456 -21.88 -6.84 17.40
CA ARG A 456 -22.15 -8.12 18.04
C ARG A 456 -20.98 -8.59 18.88
N THR A 457 -21.27 -9.01 20.11
CA THR A 457 -20.24 -9.49 21.05
C THR A 457 -20.60 -10.89 21.57
N PRO A 458 -19.80 -11.93 21.28
CA PRO A 458 -18.63 -11.93 20.39
C PRO A 458 -19.03 -11.70 18.92
N THR A 459 -18.09 -11.21 18.11
CA THR A 459 -18.28 -11.09 16.66
C THR A 459 -18.51 -12.47 16.05
N ASP A 460 -19.49 -12.58 15.15
CA ASP A 460 -19.83 -13.81 14.45
C ASP A 460 -20.11 -13.54 12.96
N ASP A 461 -20.64 -14.53 12.24
CA ASP A 461 -21.01 -14.36 10.82
C ASP A 461 -22.48 -13.94 10.64
N ASN A 462 -23.09 -13.20 11.56
CA ASN A 462 -24.46 -12.71 11.40
C ASN A 462 -24.48 -11.19 11.21
N GLY A 463 -24.86 -10.77 10.00
CA GLY A 463 -25.23 -9.38 9.73
C GLY A 463 -26.66 -9.06 10.15
N ILE A 464 -27.13 -7.86 9.79
CA ILE A 464 -28.52 -7.44 9.92
C ILE A 464 -29.17 -7.21 8.55
N LYS A 465 -30.36 -7.77 8.36
CA LYS A 465 -31.18 -7.56 7.17
C LYS A 465 -32.39 -6.68 7.48
N ILE A 466 -32.53 -5.57 6.74
CA ILE A 466 -33.69 -4.69 6.82
C ILE A 466 -34.56 -4.92 5.58
N LYS A 467 -35.80 -5.36 5.77
CA LYS A 467 -36.81 -5.37 4.71
C LYS A 467 -37.65 -4.10 4.83
N GLY A 468 -37.39 -3.11 3.99
CA GLY A 468 -37.98 -1.78 4.07
C GLY A 468 -36.95 -0.71 3.78
N ASN A 469 -36.81 0.31 4.64
CA ASN A 469 -35.84 1.37 4.42
C ASN A 469 -35.26 1.94 5.72
N LEU A 470 -34.07 2.51 5.61
CA LEU A 470 -33.35 3.22 6.65
C LEU A 470 -33.16 4.68 6.22
N ILE A 471 -33.74 5.62 6.96
CA ILE A 471 -33.62 7.06 6.72
C ILE A 471 -33.11 7.71 8.01
N SER A 472 -32.03 8.45 7.92
CA SER A 472 -31.47 9.19 9.05
C SER A 472 -31.17 10.63 8.65
N GLU A 473 -31.43 11.56 9.56
CA GLU A 473 -31.06 12.97 9.37
C GLU A 473 -29.53 13.14 9.43
N ASN A 474 -28.89 12.45 10.37
CA ASN A 474 -27.43 12.37 10.49
C ASN A 474 -26.87 11.06 9.92
N ALA A 475 -25.56 10.90 9.91
CA ALA A 475 -24.90 9.68 9.45
C ALA A 475 -25.37 8.44 10.25
N ILE A 476 -25.63 7.34 9.53
CA ILE A 476 -25.93 6.04 10.13
C ILE A 476 -24.61 5.43 10.63
N THR A 477 -24.58 5.05 11.91
CA THR A 477 -23.45 4.34 12.52
C THR A 477 -23.71 2.84 12.45
N ASN A 478 -22.94 2.13 11.63
CA ASN A 478 -23.00 0.67 11.54
C ASN A 478 -21.75 0.07 12.22
N ASN A 479 -21.90 -0.39 13.45
CA ASN A 479 -20.83 -1.08 14.18
C ASN A 479 -20.89 -2.60 13.99
N ARG A 480 -21.81 -3.11 13.15
CA ARG A 480 -21.90 -4.54 12.87
C ARG A 480 -20.71 -4.95 12.00
N THR A 481 -19.95 -5.92 12.50
CA THR A 481 -18.87 -6.58 11.77
C THR A 481 -19.18 -8.06 11.63
N ARG A 482 -18.65 -8.71 10.58
CA ARG A 482 -18.74 -10.16 10.41
C ARG A 482 -17.36 -10.78 10.53
N THR A 483 -17.31 -12.05 10.93
CA THR A 483 -16.09 -12.85 10.80
C THR A 483 -15.75 -13.13 9.34
N ASP A 484 -16.75 -13.21 8.46
CA ASP A 484 -16.60 -13.29 7.01
C ASP A 484 -17.02 -11.96 6.33
N ASN A 485 -16.05 -11.08 6.10
CA ASN A 485 -16.29 -9.80 5.41
C ASN A 485 -16.48 -9.94 3.89
N THR A 486 -16.50 -11.16 3.33
CA THR A 486 -17.02 -11.38 1.96
C THR A 486 -18.54 -11.23 1.89
N ARG A 487 -19.23 -11.19 3.04
CA ARG A 487 -20.67 -10.93 3.16
C ARG A 487 -20.94 -9.52 3.67
N PRO A 488 -22.02 -8.85 3.23
CA PRO A 488 -22.39 -7.56 3.80
C PRO A 488 -22.83 -7.70 5.27
N SER A 489 -22.39 -6.74 6.09
CA SER A 489 -22.78 -6.61 7.50
C SER A 489 -24.21 -6.07 7.67
N LEU A 490 -24.65 -5.26 6.71
CA LEU A 490 -25.99 -4.68 6.62
C LEU A 490 -26.53 -4.92 5.20
N PHE A 491 -27.72 -5.51 5.11
CA PHE A 491 -28.42 -5.70 3.84
C PHE A 491 -29.82 -5.07 3.89
N ILE A 492 -30.09 -4.08 3.04
CA ILE A 492 -31.39 -3.40 2.98
C ILE A 492 -32.11 -3.80 1.69
N VAL A 493 -33.30 -4.35 1.80
CA VAL A 493 -34.16 -4.69 0.65
C VAL A 493 -35.35 -3.74 0.67
N LEU A 494 -35.44 -2.86 -0.32
CA LEU A 494 -36.60 -1.98 -0.42
C LEU A 494 -37.86 -2.83 -0.66
N ASP A 495 -38.87 -2.63 0.18
CA ASP A 495 -40.20 -3.18 -0.01
C ASP A 495 -41.17 -2.02 -0.36
N PRO A 496 -41.52 -1.84 -1.64
CA PRO A 496 -42.42 -0.77 -2.07
C PRO A 496 -43.82 -0.86 -1.44
N LYS A 497 -44.28 -2.06 -1.07
CA LYS A 497 -45.59 -2.24 -0.46
C LYS A 497 -45.68 -1.50 0.88
N MET A 498 -44.61 -1.54 1.68
CA MET A 498 -44.57 -0.82 2.96
C MET A 498 -44.76 0.68 2.78
N TYR A 499 -44.20 1.27 1.72
CA TYR A 499 -44.40 2.68 1.40
C TYR A 499 -45.83 2.97 0.97
N ILE A 500 -46.38 2.19 0.03
CA ILE A 500 -47.72 2.42 -0.50
C ILE A 500 -48.77 2.35 0.63
N ASP A 501 -48.66 1.34 1.50
CA ASP A 501 -49.61 1.12 2.60
C ASP A 501 -49.51 2.20 3.70
N THR A 502 -48.35 2.85 3.86
CA THR A 502 -48.12 3.88 4.89
C THR A 502 -48.16 5.32 4.33
N LEU A 503 -48.18 5.49 3.02
CA LEU A 503 -48.14 6.78 2.32
C LEU A 503 -49.21 7.79 2.79
N PRO A 504 -50.48 7.41 3.06
CA PRO A 504 -51.49 8.35 3.53
C PRO A 504 -51.10 9.05 4.84
N TYR A 505 -50.31 8.38 5.68
CA TYR A 505 -49.90 8.82 6.99
C TYR A 505 -48.50 9.47 6.99
N LEU A 506 -47.58 8.98 6.15
CA LEU A 506 -46.22 9.52 5.98
C LEU A 506 -46.16 10.78 5.12
N SER A 507 -47.10 10.97 4.19
CA SER A 507 -47.06 12.09 3.24
C SER A 507 -47.36 13.44 3.88
N VAL A 508 -46.65 14.47 3.42
CA VAL A 508 -46.95 15.88 3.71
C VAL A 508 -47.70 16.46 2.52
N SER A 509 -48.83 17.11 2.77
CA SER A 509 -49.64 17.77 1.75
C SER A 509 -49.40 19.28 1.84
N LYS A 510 -48.89 19.87 0.75
CA LYS A 510 -48.82 21.33 0.61
C LYS A 510 -50.12 21.82 -0.01
N TYR A 511 -50.82 22.68 0.71
CA TYR A 511 -52.02 23.36 0.23
C TYR A 511 -51.63 24.76 -0.21
N ASP A 512 -51.79 25.06 -1.48
CA ASP A 512 -51.66 26.42 -1.99
C ASP A 512 -53.01 27.11 -1.77
N TRP A 513 -53.17 27.71 -0.58
CA TRP A 513 -54.41 28.40 -0.22
C TRP A 513 -54.52 29.68 -1.06
N ARG A 514 -55.43 29.68 -2.03
CA ARG A 514 -55.96 30.92 -2.59
C ARG A 514 -57.22 31.26 -1.81
N GLN A 515 -57.23 32.41 -1.14
CA GLN A 515 -58.44 32.96 -0.56
C GLN A 515 -59.41 33.24 -1.72
N LEU A 516 -60.41 32.40 -1.87
CA LEU A 516 -61.57 32.72 -2.69
C LEU A 516 -62.39 33.71 -1.86
N GLN A 517 -62.27 34.98 -2.21
CA GLN A 517 -62.99 36.08 -1.58
C GLN A 517 -64.35 36.27 -2.25
#